data_AF-A0A522N7E0-F1
#
_entry.id   AF-A0A522N7E0-F1
#
_cell.length_a   1.000
_cell.length_b   1.000
_cell.length_c   1.000
_cell.angle_alpha   90.00
_cell.angle_beta   90.00
_cell.angle_gamma   90.00
#
_symmetry.space_group_name_H-M   'P 1'
#
loop_
_entity.id
_entity.type
_entity.pdbx_description
1 polymer ?
#
loop_
_entity_poly.entity_id
_entity_poly.type
_entity_poly.pdbx_seq_one_letter_code
_entity_poly.pdbx_strand_id
1 'polypeptide(L)' 'MLNHRSALQRLPRQLVVIRAGPIGMEFAQMFARCGSKVTVLFRGDPALYRPGGLNS' A
#
# COMPACT_ATOMS: atom_id res chain seq x y z
N MET A 1 -26.19 21.31 9.20
CA MET A 1 -25.08 21.51 8.24
C MET A 1 -24.06 20.40 8.47
N LEU A 2 -24.10 19.32 7.68
CA LEU A 2 -23.19 18.18 7.86
C LEU A 2 -21.77 18.57 7.46
N ASN A 3 -20.81 18.27 8.32
CA ASN A 3 -19.39 18.57 8.16
C ASN A 3 -18.77 17.62 7.12
N HIS A 4 -18.83 17.98 5.83
CA HIS A 4 -18.27 17.17 4.75
C HIS A 4 -16.76 17.42 4.62
N ARG A 5 -15.99 16.97 5.61
CA ARG A 5 -14.53 16.98 5.53
C ARG A 5 -14.10 15.88 4.56
N SER A 6 -13.61 16.26 3.39
CA SER A 6 -12.82 15.38 2.53
C SER A 6 -11.70 14.77 3.38
N ALA A 7 -11.62 13.44 3.40
CA ALA A 7 -10.97 12.66 4.47
C ALA A 7 -9.46 12.89 4.65
N LEU A 8 -8.80 13.68 3.79
CA LEU A 8 -7.37 13.96 3.83
C LEU A 8 -7.10 15.43 3.51
N GLN A 9 -6.64 16.19 4.51
CA GLN A 9 -6.18 17.58 4.32
C GLN A 9 -4.72 17.66 3.83
N ARG A 10 -3.94 16.59 4.03
CA ARG A 10 -2.52 16.48 3.65
C ARG A 10 -2.19 15.03 3.31
N LEU A 11 -1.16 14.82 2.48
CA LEU A 11 -0.68 13.51 2.11
C LEU A 11 -0.10 12.75 3.33
N PRO A 12 -0.45 11.46 3.54
CA PRO A 12 0.12 10.69 4.63
C PRO A 12 1.62 10.41 4.39
N ARG A 13 2.47 10.60 5.41
CA ARG A 13 3.89 10.26 5.30
C ARG A 13 4.11 8.75 5.13
N GLN A 14 3.25 7.94 5.74
CA GLN A 14 3.30 6.48 5.69
C GLN A 14 1.89 5.93 5.51
N LEU A 15 1.70 4.96 4.62
CA LEU A 15 0.42 4.32 4.31
C LEU A 15 0.59 2.80 4.29
N VAL A 16 -0.31 2.09 4.95
CA VAL A 16 -0.35 0.61 4.91
C VAL A 16 -1.61 0.16 4.16
N VAL A 17 -1.44 -0.72 3.18
CA VAL A 17 -2.54 -1.31 2.41
C VAL A 17 -2.65 -2.81 2.75
N ILE A 18 -3.73 -3.21 3.42
CA ILE A 18 -3.95 -4.59 3.86
C ILE A 18 -4.95 -5.25 2.91
N ARG A 19 -4.48 -6.21 2.09
CA ARG A 19 -5.18 -6.83 0.94
C ARG A 19 -5.24 -5.96 -0.32
N ALA A 20 -4.07 -5.66 -0.89
CA ALA A 20 -3.99 -4.98 -2.18
C ALA A 20 -4.33 -5.94 -3.34
N GLY A 21 -5.62 -6.14 -3.57
CA GLY A 21 -6.10 -6.53 -4.91
C GLY A 21 -5.79 -5.43 -5.95
N PRO A 22 -6.24 -5.58 -7.20
CA PRO A 22 -5.92 -4.63 -8.29
C PRO A 22 -6.13 -3.16 -7.89
N ILE A 23 -7.30 -2.86 -7.32
CA ILE A 23 -7.65 -1.50 -6.86
C ILE A 23 -6.72 -1.03 -5.74
N GLY A 24 -6.44 -1.87 -4.74
CA GLY A 24 -5.55 -1.51 -3.65
C GLY A 24 -4.12 -1.24 -4.12
N MET A 25 -3.68 -1.91 -5.19
CA MET A 25 -2.38 -1.67 -5.82
C MET A 25 -2.36 -0.35 -6.59
N GLU A 26 -3.42 -0.01 -7.33
CA GLU A 26 -3.53 1.31 -7.97
C GLU A 26 -3.45 2.43 -6.95
N PHE A 27 -4.20 2.34 -5.86
CA PHE A 27 -4.12 3.30 -4.75
C PHE A 27 -2.72 3.35 -4.12
N ALA A 28 -2.11 2.20 -3.85
CA ALA A 28 -0.75 2.14 -3.32
C ALA A 28 0.25 2.87 -4.23
N GLN A 29 0.16 2.66 -5.54
CA GLN A 29 1.01 3.34 -6.52
C GLN A 29 0.75 4.85 -6.57
N MET A 30 -0.51 5.28 -6.54
CA MET A 30 -0.87 6.70 -6.52
C MET A 30 -0.23 7.40 -5.31
N PHE A 31 -0.41 6.85 -4.10
CA PHE A 31 0.16 7.44 -2.88
C PHE A 31 1.69 7.39 -2.85
N ALA A 32 2.30 6.31 -3.38
CA ALA A 32 3.75 6.22 -3.50
C ALA A 32 4.32 7.29 -4.45
N ARG A 33 3.69 7.52 -5.61
CA ARG A 33 4.09 8.55 -6.57
C ARG A 33 3.91 9.97 -6.04
N CYS A 34 2.93 10.18 -5.17
CA CYS A 34 2.77 11.45 -4.47
C CYS A 34 3.81 11.67 -3.34
N GLY A 35 4.62 10.67 -3.00
CA GLY A 35 5.69 10.77 -1.99
C GLY A 35 5.37 10.13 -0.64
N SER A 36 4.26 9.39 -0.54
CA SER A 36 3.98 8.59 0.67
C SER A 36 4.89 7.36 0.70
N LYS A 37 5.42 7.01 1.86
CA LYS A 37 6.04 5.68 2.04
C LYS A 37 4.92 4.65 2.17
N VAL A 38 4.74 3.78 1.17
CA VAL A 38 3.65 2.80 1.15
C VAL A 38 4.18 1.41 1.49
N THR A 39 3.49 0.71 2.40
CA THR A 39 3.72 -0.69 2.73
C THR A 39 2.48 -1.48 2.37
N VAL A 40 2.64 -2.50 1.53
CA VAL A 40 1.54 -3.36 1.10
C VAL A 40 1.66 -4.70 1.80
N LEU A 41 0.61 -5.10 2.50
CA LEU A 41 0.49 -6.40 3.14
C LEU A 41 -0.50 -7.25 2.35
N PHE A 42 -0.01 -8.36 1.82
CA PHE A 42 -0.80 -9.39 1.18
C PHE A 42 -0.50 -10.74 1.83
N ARG A 43 -1.49 -11.64 1.83
CA ARG A 43 -1.26 -13.03 2.20
C ARG A 43 -0.57 -13.70 1.02
N GLY A 44 0.75 -13.85 1.10
CA GLY A 44 1.49 -14.70 0.18
C GLY A 44 1.16 -16.18 0.43
N ASP A 45 1.27 -17.00 -0.60
CA ASP A 45 1.23 -18.45 -0.43
C ASP A 45 2.55 -18.91 0.23
N PRO A 46 2.52 -19.54 1.42
CA PRO A 46 3.73 -20.00 2.09
C PRO A 46 4.53 -21.00 1.25
N ALA A 47 3.90 -21.76 0.35
CA ALA A 47 4.60 -22.69 -0.53
C ALA A 47 5.42 -21.97 -1.62
N LEU A 48 5.08 -20.71 -1.93
CA LEU A 48 5.86 -19.86 -2.83
C LEU A 48 6.94 -19.03 -2.11
N TYR A 49 6.96 -19.06 -0.77
CA TYR A 49 7.99 -18.40 0.00
C TYR A 49 9.30 -19.19 -0.11
N ARG A 50 10.22 -18.73 -0.97
CA ARG A 50 11.59 -19.24 -1.05
C ARG A 50 12.54 -18.32 -0.29
N PRO A 51 12.90 -18.64 0.97
CA PRO A 51 13.94 -17.89 1.67
C PRO A 51 15.31 -18.12 0.99
N GLY A 52 16.03 -17.04 0.67
CA GLY A 52 17.44 -17.11 0.22
C GLY A 52 17.70 -17.03 -1.29
N GLY A 53 16.74 -16.58 -2.10
CA GLY A 53 16.93 -16.44 -3.56
C GLY A 53 17.46 -15.08 -4.02
N LEU A 54 18.61 -14.59 -3.52
CA LEU A 54 19.30 -13.46 -4.15
C LEU A 54 20.80 -13.41 -3.81
N ASN A 55 21.60 -14.16 -4.58
CA ASN A 55 23.03 -13.92 -4.74
C ASN A 55 23.50 -14.61 -6.03
N SER A 56 23.40 -13.88 -7.14
CA SER A 56 24.16 -14.04 -8.37
C SER A 56 24.29 -12.66 -9.00
#